data_AF-A0A2M7H9G8-F1
#
_entry.id   AF-A0A2M7H9G8-F1
#
_cell.length_a   1.000
_cell.length_b   1.000
_cell.length_c   1.000
_cell.angle_alpha   90.00
_cell.angle_beta   90.00
_cell.angle_gamma   90.00
#
_symmetry.space_group_name_H-M   'P 1'
#
loop_
_entity.id
_entity.type
_entity.pdbx_description
1 polymer ?
#
loop_
_entity_poly.entity_id
_entity_poly.type
_entity_poly.pdbx_seq_one_letter_code
_entity_poly.pdbx_strand_id
1 'polypeptide(L)'
;MTQGESSPHDMELRRLRYRLKRLGMLELEEWLARLEPALSRGDGPVIQAAQQLMDMETPQLVAMMHAETPLPEVLRPWLEGGNN
;
A
#
# COMPACT_ATOMS: atom_id res chain seq x y z
N MET A 1 9.91 -15.63 22.46
CA MET A 1 10.27 -16.33 21.20
C MET A 1 8.93 -16.66 20.54
N THR A 2 8.40 -15.83 19.65
CA THR A 2 8.77 -15.76 18.23
C THR A 2 8.80 -14.31 17.73
N GLN A 3 9.99 -13.80 17.47
CA GLN A 3 10.16 -12.76 16.45
C GLN A 3 10.12 -13.47 15.10
N GLY A 4 9.51 -12.86 14.08
CA GLY A 4 10.19 -12.82 12.78
C GLY A 4 9.54 -13.47 11.55
N GLU A 5 8.26 -13.83 11.54
CA GLU A 5 7.60 -14.06 10.25
C GLU A 5 6.89 -12.77 9.83
N SER A 6 7.58 -11.95 9.03
CA SER A 6 6.89 -10.90 8.27
C SER A 6 5.80 -11.57 7.45
N SER A 7 4.57 -11.07 7.56
CA SER A 7 3.45 -11.60 6.81
C SER A 7 3.80 -11.61 5.32
N PRO A 8 3.40 -12.60 4.51
CA PRO A 8 3.67 -12.59 3.07
C PRO A 8 3.28 -11.26 2.41
N HIS A 9 2.20 -10.65 2.91
CA HIS A 9 1.71 -9.34 2.49
C HIS A 9 2.67 -8.17 2.80
N ASP A 10 3.39 -8.22 3.92
CA ASP A 10 4.42 -7.22 4.25
C ASP A 10 5.59 -7.29 3.26
N MET A 11 5.95 -8.51 2.84
CA MET A 11 7.03 -8.73 1.89
C MET A 11 6.68 -8.17 0.51
N GLU A 12 5.43 -8.37 0.06
CA GLU A 12 4.96 -7.86 -1.22
C GLU A 12 4.88 -6.34 -1.24
N LEU A 13 4.35 -5.71 -0.19
CA LEU A 13 4.32 -4.25 -0.08
C LEU A 13 5.75 -3.68 -0.10
N ARG A 14 6.70 -4.29 0.62
CA ARG A 14 8.12 -3.89 0.59
C ARG A 14 8.74 -4.01 -0.80
N ARG A 15 8.44 -5.09 -1.53
CA ARG A 15 8.93 -5.28 -2.92
C ARG A 15 8.37 -4.21 -3.85
N LEU A 16 7.08 -3.92 -3.77
CA LEU A 16 6.43 -2.87 -4.55
C LEU A 16 7.06 -1.50 -4.27
N ARG A 17 7.21 -1.15 -2.99
CA ARG A 17 7.83 0.12 -2.58
C ARG A 17 9.28 0.22 -3.04
N TYR A 18 10.06 -0.85 -2.92
CA TYR A 18 11.43 -0.89 -3.43
C TYR A 18 11.50 -0.67 -4.95
N ARG A 19 10.59 -1.29 -5.72
CA ARG A 19 10.46 -1.08 -7.16
C ARG A 19 10.14 0.39 -7.48
N LEU A 20 9.18 0.99 -6.78
CA LEU A 20 8.76 2.38 -6.98
C LEU A 20 9.89 3.37 -6.65
N LYS A 21 10.60 3.15 -5.54
CA LYS A 21 11.79 3.93 -5.18
C LYS A 21 12.85 3.90 -6.28
N ARG A 22 13.08 2.73 -6.89
CA ARG A 22 14.01 2.58 -8.02
C ARG A 22 13.55 3.28 -9.30
N LEU A 23 12.25 3.51 -9.47
CA LEU A 23 11.67 4.24 -10.60
C LEU A 23 11.60 5.76 -10.34
N GLY A 24 12.03 6.23 -9.17
CA GLY A 24 11.92 7.64 -8.78
C GLY A 24 10.52 8.05 -8.32
N MET A 25 9.60 7.10 -8.12
CA MET A 25 8.21 7.33 -7.71
C MET A 25 8.10 7.46 -6.19
N LEU A 26 8.76 8.47 -5.61
CA LEU A 26 8.87 8.62 -4.15
C LEU A 26 7.54 8.94 -3.48
N GLU A 27 6.74 9.86 -4.05
CA GLU A 27 5.42 10.21 -3.50
C GLU A 27 4.48 9.01 -3.44
N LEU A 28 4.45 8.20 -4.51
CA LEU A 28 3.64 6.99 -4.56
C LEU A 28 4.15 5.92 -3.59
N GLU A 29 5.46 5.81 -3.42
CA GLU A 29 6.08 4.90 -2.47
C GLU A 29 5.71 5.26 -1.03
N GLU A 30 5.82 6.54 -0.66
CA GLU A 30 5.42 7.07 0.65
C GLU A 30 3.92 6.91 0.90
N TRP A 31 3.10 7.14 -0.13
CA TRP A 31 1.65 6.95 -0.05
C TRP A 31 1.30 5.49 0.28
N LEU A 32 1.91 4.51 -0.41
CA LEU A 32 1.71 3.09 -0.12
C LEU A 32 2.28 2.66 1.23
N ALA A 33 3.31 3.33 1.74
CA ALA A 33 3.88 3.03 3.07
C ALA A 33 2.85 3.20 4.20
N ARG A 34 1.80 4.00 4.00
CA ARG A 34 0.72 4.20 4.98
C ARG A 34 -0.07 2.92 5.28
N LEU A 35 0.02 1.89 4.43
CA LEU A 35 -0.63 0.59 4.64
C LEU A 35 0.16 -0.33 5.58
N GLU A 36 1.43 -0.05 5.86
CA GLU A 36 2.27 -0.90 6.72
C GLU A 36 1.64 -1.24 8.08
N PRO A 37 1.05 -0.28 8.82
CA PRO A 37 0.46 -0.61 10.12
C PRO A 37 -0.82 -1.42 9.98
N ALA A 38 -1.52 -1.37 8.84
CA ALA A 38 -2.70 -2.17 8.57
C ALA A 38 -2.33 -3.63 8.31
N LEU A 39 -1.31 -3.85 7.48
CA LEU A 39 -0.80 -5.17 7.17
C LEU A 39 -0.18 -5.83 8.42
N SER A 40 0.59 -5.06 9.20
CA SER A 40 1.17 -5.54 10.46
C SER A 40 0.12 -5.92 11.51
N ARG A 41 -1.06 -5.28 11.49
CA ARG A 41 -2.18 -5.60 12.39
C ARG A 41 -2.96 -6.84 11.97
N GLY A 42 -2.75 -7.37 10.76
CA GLY A 42 -3.47 -8.54 10.28
C GLY A 42 -4.93 -8.25 9.90
N ASP A 43 -5.26 -7.01 9.53
CA ASP A 43 -6.62 -6.63 9.14
C ASP A 43 -6.99 -7.27 7.79
N GLY A 44 -7.73 -8.37 7.83
CA GLY A 44 -8.06 -9.19 6.65
C GLY A 44 -8.67 -8.40 5.49
N PRO A 45 -9.75 -7.63 5.69
CA PRO A 45 -10.32 -6.76 4.66
C PRO A 45 -9.31 -5.78 4.05
N VAL A 46 -8.47 -5.15 4.87
CA VAL A 46 -7.45 -4.21 4.38
C VAL A 46 -6.35 -4.94 3.61
N ILE A 47 -5.89 -6.09 4.09
CA ILE A 47 -4.91 -6.94 3.40
C ILE A 47 -5.43 -7.34 2.02
N GLN A 48 -6.68 -7.80 1.94
CA GLN A 48 -7.28 -8.20 0.67
C GLN A 48 -7.33 -7.03 -0.32
N ALA A 49 -7.73 -5.84 0.11
CA ALA A 49 -7.75 -4.67 -0.75
C ALA A 49 -6.34 -4.17 -1.11
N ALA A 50 -5.38 -4.25 -0.19
CA ALA A 50 -3.97 -3.93 -0.47
C ALA A 50 -3.36 -4.90 -1.48
N GLN A 51 -3.73 -6.18 -1.44
CA GLN A 51 -3.33 -7.18 -2.43
C GLN A 51 -3.74 -6.75 -3.85
N GLN A 52 -4.96 -6.23 -4.00
CA GLN A 52 -5.43 -5.71 -5.27
C GLN A 52 -4.58 -4.53 -5.76
N LEU A 53 -4.12 -3.64 -4.86
CA LEU A 53 -3.19 -2.57 -5.23
C LEU A 53 -1.82 -3.11 -5.67
N MET A 54 -1.35 -4.20 -5.05
CA MET A 54 -0.05 -4.80 -5.38
C MET A 54 -0.03 -5.42 -6.79
N ASP A 55 -1.19 -5.85 -7.28
CA ASP A 55 -1.39 -6.38 -8.63
C ASP A 55 -1.63 -5.29 -9.69
N MET A 56 -1.79 -4.03 -9.28
CA MET A 56 -2.03 -2.91 -10.20
C MET A 56 -0.75 -2.38 -10.84
N GLU A 57 -0.92 -1.84 -12.04
CA GLU A 57 0.12 -1.13 -12.76
C GLU A 57 0.37 0.24 -12.11
N THR A 58 1.62 0.73 -12.20
CA THR A 58 2.01 2.02 -11.60
C THR A 58 1.09 3.19 -12.02
N PRO A 59 0.69 3.36 -13.30
CA PRO A 59 -0.24 4.42 -13.68
C PRO A 59 -1.60 4.37 -12.98
N GLN A 60 -2.11 3.17 -12.68
CA GLN A 60 -3.38 3.00 -11.97
C GLN A 60 -3.25 3.45 -10.51
N LEU A 61 -2.14 3.10 -9.88
CA LEU A 61 -1.83 3.52 -8.50
C LEU A 61 -1.68 5.04 -8.39
N VAL A 62 -1.04 5.68 -9.39
CA VAL A 62 -0.94 7.14 -9.47
C VAL A 62 -2.32 7.78 -9.62
N ALA A 63 -3.17 7.26 -10.50
CA ALA A 63 -4.53 7.77 -10.67
C ALA A 63 -5.36 7.68 -9.37
N MET A 64 -5.21 6.60 -8.60
CA MET A 64 -5.84 6.48 -7.28
C MET A 64 -5.29 7.47 -6.25
N MET A 65 -3.96 7.66 -6.21
CA MET A 65 -3.31 8.63 -5.33
C MET A 65 -3.80 10.06 -5.60
N HIS A 66 -4.05 10.42 -6.87
CA HIS A 66 -4.59 11.73 -7.26
C HIS A 66 -6.12 11.80 -7.22
N ALA A 67 -6.80 10.78 -6.68
CA ALA A 67 -8.26 10.69 -6.62
C ALA A 67 -8.97 10.75 -7.99
N GLU A 68 -8.26 10.44 -9.08
CA GLU A 68 -8.82 10.29 -10.43
C GLU A 68 -9.56 8.96 -10.57
N THR A 69 -9.16 7.95 -9.79
CA THR A 69 -9.82 6.64 -9.68
C THR A 69 -10.21 6.39 -8.22
N PRO A 70 -11.40 5.83 -7.95
CA PRO A 70 -11.84 5.61 -6.58
C PRO A 70 -10.98 4.58 -5.85
N LEU A 71 -10.67 4.88 -4.60
CA LEU A 71 -10.08 3.93 -3.66
C LEU A 71 -11.15 2.99 -3.09
N PRO A 72 -10.80 1.70 -2.85
CA PRO A 72 -11.61 0.81 -2.04
C PRO A 72 -11.91 1.45 -0.67
N GLU A 73 -13.15 1.39 -0.22
CA GLU A 73 -13.61 2.07 1.01
C GLU A 73 -12.77 1.69 2.24
N VAL A 74 -12.37 0.42 2.33
CA VAL A 74 -11.54 -0.10 3.43
C VAL A 74 -10.13 0.49 3.47
N LEU A 75 -9.63 1.01 2.34
CA LEU A 75 -8.29 1.62 2.24
C LEU A 75 -8.31 3.14 2.46
N ARG A 76 -9.48 3.78 2.34
CA ARG A 76 -9.60 5.25 2.48
C ARG A 76 -9.05 5.79 3.81
N PRO A 77 -9.33 5.20 4.99
CA PRO A 77 -8.81 5.69 6.25
C PRO A 77 -7.27 5.71 6.32
N TRP A 78 -6.61 4.91 5.49
CA TRP A 78 -5.17 4.76 5.45
C TRP A 78 -4.51 5.65 4.40
N LEU A 79 -5.18 5.83 3.26
CA LEU A 79 -4.58 6.43 2.06
C LEU A 79 -5.05 7.87 1.79
N GLU A 80 -6.29 8.24 2.16
CA GLU A 80 -6.82 9.60 1.96
C GLU A 80 -6.45 10.56 3.11
N GLY A 81 -6.10 10.04 4.29
CA GLY A 81 -5.93 10.82 5.53
C GLY A 81 -4.60 11.57 5.69
N GLY A 82 -3.68 11.53 4.72
CA GLY A 82 -2.38 12.19 4.85
C GLY A 82 -2.25 13.36 3.89
N ASN A 83 -2.94 14.44 4.20
CA ASN A 83 -2.55 15.80 3.81
C ASN A 83 -2.29 16.56 5.11
N ASN A 84 -1.08 16.39 5.66
CA ASN A 84 -0.53 17.28 6.68
C ASN A 84 0.98 17.37 6.53
#